data_AF-A0A372IAQ5-F1
#
_entry.id   AF-A0A372IAQ5-F1
#
_cell.length_a   1.000
_cell.length_b   1.000
_cell.length_c   1.000
_cell.angle_alpha   90.00
_cell.angle_beta   90.00
_cell.angle_gamma   90.00
#
_symmetry.space_group_name_H-M   'P 1'
#
loop_
_entity.id
_entity.type
_entity.pdbx_description
1 polymer ?
#
loop_
_entity_poly.entity_id
_entity_poly.type
_entity_poly.pdbx_seq_one_letter_code
_entity_poly.pdbx_strand_id
1 'polypeptide(L)'
;MDMSDHVTFWSDESGAVTVDWVVMTGGVVGLGLATMAVVSGGVENLSGDIARQLSSDGWNLFDNGLQNVASFDFTGGDAEGWLGGTVMDMGGSLGELLVLGPGETTSFWVDVAEGTDQAIMQFDLIAGDSIDSSEAYGYDTATIMLNGTPVAFAMAEDHEAMTFEIPQIDGTTVEATVTVEEQDLGGNPTWTDSAATVTVTVDQPTEPIQFAVDSDSNQSINDEFWGLDNFDASTTGGPGF
;
A
#
# COMPACT_ATOMS: atom_id res chain seq x y z
N MET A 1 67.11 52.05 30.78
CA MET A 1 65.86 51.76 31.52
C MET A 1 66.11 52.15 32.96
N ASP A 2 65.32 53.09 33.45
CA ASP A 2 65.44 53.75 34.75
C ASP A 2 64.64 52.96 35.81
N MET A 3 65.09 52.94 37.07
CA MET A 3 64.44 52.17 38.16
C MET A 3 63.01 52.68 38.47
N SER A 4 62.69 53.90 38.07
CA SER A 4 61.37 54.56 38.16
C SER A 4 60.28 53.85 37.35
N ASP A 5 60.63 53.26 36.20
CA ASP A 5 59.67 52.62 35.29
C ASP A 5 59.18 51.28 35.85
N HIS A 6 60.03 50.58 36.63
CA HIS A 6 59.68 49.30 37.22
C HIS A 6 58.62 49.43 38.32
N VAL A 7 58.72 50.45 39.18
CA VAL A 7 57.75 50.65 40.27
C VAL A 7 56.36 50.97 39.70
N THR A 8 56.30 51.79 38.66
CA THR A 8 55.05 52.22 38.01
C THR A 8 54.27 51.04 37.41
N PHE A 9 54.95 50.07 36.81
CA PHE A 9 54.34 48.86 36.24
C PHE A 9 53.71 47.95 37.30
N TRP A 10 54.33 47.81 38.49
CA TRP A 10 53.79 47.00 39.59
C TRP A 10 52.61 47.67 40.32
N SER A 11 52.43 48.98 40.16
CA SER A 11 51.38 49.76 40.82
C SER A 11 50.22 50.16 39.90
N ASP A 12 50.22 49.76 38.63
CA ASP A 12 49.20 50.17 37.66
C ASP A 12 47.97 49.24 37.70
N GLU A 13 46.92 49.69 38.39
CA GLU A 13 45.63 48.98 38.47
C GLU A 13 44.91 48.89 37.11
N SER A 14 45.23 49.75 36.14
CA SER A 14 44.64 49.71 34.79
C SER A 14 45.01 48.43 34.03
N GLY A 15 46.21 47.90 34.27
CA GLY A 15 46.66 46.61 33.75
C GLY A 15 45.91 45.44 34.38
N ALA A 16 45.56 45.52 35.66
CA ALA A 16 44.79 44.48 36.34
C ALA A 16 43.34 44.38 35.81
N VAL A 17 42.70 45.51 35.51
CA VAL A 17 41.33 45.55 34.96
C VAL A 17 41.25 44.98 33.54
N THR A 18 42.28 45.21 32.72
CA THR A 18 42.32 44.66 31.36
C THR A 18 42.57 43.14 31.35
N VAL A 19 43.31 42.62 32.34
CA VAL A 19 43.50 41.17 32.53
C VAL A 19 42.20 40.48 32.95
N ASP A 20 41.40 41.08 33.83
CA ASP A 20 40.09 40.53 34.23
C ASP A 20 39.12 40.43 33.04
N TRP A 21 39.11 41.42 32.16
CA TRP A 21 38.31 41.37 30.93
C TRP A 21 38.72 40.21 30.01
N VAL A 22 40.03 39.93 29.88
CA VAL A 22 40.53 38.80 29.09
C VAL A 22 40.14 37.46 29.71
N VAL A 23 40.17 37.34 31.05
CA VAL A 23 39.75 36.11 31.74
C VAL A 23 38.24 35.91 31.62
N MET A 24 37.44 36.96 31.77
CA MET A 24 35.98 36.89 31.63
C MET A 24 35.56 36.52 30.20
N THR A 25 36.18 37.14 29.19
CA THR A 25 35.92 36.80 27.78
C THR A 25 36.38 35.38 27.44
N GLY A 26 37.55 34.97 27.96
CA GLY A 26 38.02 33.59 27.87
C GLY A 26 37.05 32.58 28.50
N GLY A 27 36.46 32.91 29.65
CA GLY A 27 35.43 32.12 30.31
C GLY A 27 34.15 31.98 29.48
N VAL A 28 33.67 33.07 28.87
CA VAL A 28 32.49 33.05 27.99
C VAL A 28 32.75 32.22 26.73
N VAL A 29 33.93 32.34 26.11
CA VAL A 29 34.32 31.52 24.96
C VAL A 29 34.40 30.04 25.34
N GLY A 30 34.99 29.71 26.50
CA GLY A 30 35.04 28.34 27.03
C GLY A 30 33.65 27.75 27.27
N LEU A 31 32.73 28.53 27.83
CA LEU A 31 31.33 28.12 27.99
C LEU A 31 30.64 27.92 26.63
N GLY A 32 30.90 28.78 25.64
CA GLY A 32 30.35 28.64 24.28
C GLY A 32 30.81 27.37 23.56
N LEU A 33 32.07 26.96 23.75
CA LEU A 33 32.57 25.69 23.22
C LEU A 33 31.93 24.50 23.93
N ALA A 34 31.72 24.58 25.25
CA ALA A 34 31.07 23.53 26.02
C ALA A 34 29.60 23.36 25.63
N THR A 35 28.85 24.45 25.39
CA THR A 35 27.45 24.37 24.95
C THR A 35 27.32 23.85 23.53
N MET A 36 28.23 24.20 22.63
CA MET A 36 28.25 23.66 21.26
C MET A 36 28.34 22.13 21.25
N ALA A 37 29.18 21.54 22.10
CA ALA A 37 29.33 20.08 22.19
C ALA A 37 28.03 19.36 22.61
N VAL A 38 27.25 19.98 23.51
CA VAL A 38 25.95 19.43 23.96
C VAL A 38 24.89 19.57 22.88
N VAL A 39 24.80 20.74 22.25
CA VAL A 39 23.83 21.01 21.18
C VAL A 39 24.11 20.16 19.95
N SER A 40 25.38 20.00 19.56
CA SER A 40 25.75 19.19 18.40
C SER A 40 25.32 17.73 18.58
N GLY A 41 25.54 17.15 19.77
CA GLY A 41 25.11 15.78 20.07
C GLY A 41 23.58 15.64 20.06
N GLY A 42 22.85 16.62 20.60
CA GLY A 42 21.38 16.62 20.55
C GLY A 42 20.83 16.73 19.13
N VAL A 43 21.42 17.60 18.30
CA VAL A 43 21.03 17.77 16.89
C VAL A 43 21.38 16.54 16.06
N GLU A 44 22.53 15.92 16.31
CA GLU A 44 22.95 14.69 15.61
C GLU A 44 22.06 13.50 15.96
N ASN A 45 21.67 13.36 17.22
CA ASN A 45 20.69 12.36 17.63
C ASN A 45 19.34 12.59 16.97
N LEU A 46 18.80 13.82 17.03
CA LEU A 46 17.53 14.14 16.38
C LEU A 46 17.58 13.92 14.87
N SER A 47 18.69 14.29 14.23
CA SER A 47 18.90 14.07 12.80
C SER A 47 19.00 12.58 12.47
N GLY A 48 19.64 11.78 13.34
CA GLY A 48 19.69 10.33 13.24
C GLY A 48 18.31 9.68 13.45
N ASP A 49 17.51 10.19 14.37
CA ASP A 49 16.14 9.72 14.63
C ASP A 49 15.24 10.03 13.43
N ILE A 50 15.32 11.24 12.87
CA ILE A 50 14.63 11.60 11.61
C ILE A 50 15.10 10.70 10.46
N ALA A 51 16.41 10.52 10.30
CA ALA A 51 16.94 9.68 9.22
C ALA A 51 16.51 8.21 9.37
N ARG A 52 16.47 7.69 10.60
CA ARG A 52 15.93 6.36 10.87
C ARG A 52 14.45 6.29 10.52
N GLN A 53 13.65 7.25 10.98
CA GLN A 53 12.22 7.33 10.65
C GLN A 53 11.97 7.38 9.14
N LEU A 54 12.77 8.16 8.40
CA LEU A 54 12.69 8.23 6.93
C LEU A 54 13.18 6.97 6.21
N SER A 55 13.89 6.08 6.90
CA SER A 55 14.48 4.86 6.32
C SER A 55 13.80 3.56 6.75
N SER A 56 13.19 3.54 7.94
CA SER A 56 12.53 2.35 8.50
C SER A 56 11.06 2.29 8.15
N ASP A 57 10.43 3.45 8.02
CA ASP A 57 9.01 3.56 7.76
C ASP A 57 8.90 4.16 6.37
N GLY A 58 8.30 3.42 5.44
CA GLY A 58 7.98 3.90 4.09
C GLY A 58 7.03 5.09 4.20
N TRP A 59 7.57 6.27 4.49
CA TRP A 59 6.79 7.48 4.59
C TRP A 59 6.33 7.83 3.18
N ASN A 60 5.14 7.36 2.84
CA ASN A 60 4.40 7.87 1.72
C ASN A 60 4.04 9.34 2.04
N LEU A 61 4.90 10.27 1.60
CA LEU A 61 4.77 11.72 1.78
C LEU A 61 3.45 12.33 1.25
N PHE A 62 2.63 11.55 0.54
CA PHE A 62 1.35 11.95 -0.05
C PHE A 62 0.19 11.02 0.32
N ASP A 63 0.40 10.08 1.23
CA ASP A 63 -0.62 9.08 1.53
C ASP A 63 -1.47 9.51 2.74
N ASN A 64 -2.78 9.40 2.59
CA ASN A 64 -3.80 9.83 3.53
C ASN A 64 -3.90 8.89 4.75
N GLY A 65 -2.80 8.26 5.13
CA GLY A 65 -2.78 7.22 6.16
C GLY A 65 -3.02 5.80 5.62
N LEU A 66 -2.93 5.55 4.31
CA LEU A 66 -2.91 4.18 3.78
C LEU A 66 -1.52 3.55 3.96
N GLN A 67 -1.50 2.25 4.14
CA GLN A 67 -0.31 1.42 4.16
C GLN A 67 -0.58 0.26 3.21
N ASN A 68 0.15 0.18 2.10
CA ASN A 68 0.06 -0.97 1.19
C ASN A 68 0.62 -2.21 1.91
N VAL A 69 -0.18 -3.26 1.98
CA VAL A 69 0.14 -4.54 2.63
C VAL A 69 0.28 -5.68 1.64
N ALA A 70 -0.24 -5.52 0.41
CA ALA A 70 -0.03 -6.48 -0.67
C ALA A 70 -0.19 -5.77 -2.04
N SER A 71 0.54 -6.22 -3.05
CA SER A 71 0.43 -5.74 -4.43
C SER A 71 0.86 -6.84 -5.39
N PHE A 72 0.03 -7.17 -6.37
CA PHE A 72 0.26 -8.23 -7.35
C PHE A 72 -0.27 -7.80 -8.73
N ASP A 73 0.63 -7.71 -9.71
CA ASP A 73 0.33 -7.57 -11.14
C ASP A 73 0.49 -8.91 -11.90
N PHE A 74 0.71 -9.99 -11.14
CA PHE A 74 0.95 -11.37 -11.58
C PHE A 74 2.05 -11.56 -12.65
N THR A 75 2.87 -10.54 -12.91
CA THR A 75 3.88 -10.58 -13.96
C THR A 75 4.99 -11.59 -13.63
N GLY A 76 5.40 -12.36 -14.62
CA GLY A 76 6.35 -13.46 -14.48
C GLY A 76 5.79 -14.70 -13.78
N GLY A 77 4.46 -14.82 -13.68
CA GLY A 77 3.80 -15.90 -12.95
C GLY A 77 3.81 -15.71 -11.43
N ASP A 78 4.03 -14.49 -10.94
CA ASP A 78 4.14 -14.21 -9.50
C ASP A 78 2.78 -14.18 -8.81
N ALA A 79 2.43 -15.31 -8.20
CA ALA A 79 1.27 -15.45 -7.33
C ALA A 79 1.70 -15.98 -5.95
N GLU A 80 2.88 -15.58 -5.44
CA GLU A 80 3.34 -16.03 -4.13
C GLU A 80 2.33 -15.64 -3.03
N GLY A 81 1.96 -16.62 -2.20
CA GLY A 81 0.97 -16.43 -1.12
C GLY A 81 -0.48 -16.60 -1.54
N TRP A 82 -0.79 -16.59 -2.84
CA TRP A 82 -2.12 -16.97 -3.35
C TRP A 82 -2.32 -18.49 -3.29
N LEU A 83 -3.55 -18.89 -3.00
CA LEU A 83 -3.98 -20.28 -2.99
C LEU A 83 -5.02 -20.48 -4.08
N GLY A 84 -4.75 -21.35 -5.05
CA GLY A 84 -5.68 -21.65 -6.15
C GLY A 84 -5.57 -20.67 -7.32
N GLY A 85 -6.24 -20.99 -8.43
CA GLY A 85 -6.07 -20.32 -9.71
C GLY A 85 -4.75 -20.65 -10.41
N THR A 86 -4.63 -20.20 -11.65
CA THR A 86 -3.43 -20.37 -12.49
C THR A 86 -3.07 -19.04 -13.13
N VAL A 87 -1.82 -18.60 -12.98
CA VAL A 87 -1.36 -17.41 -13.72
C VAL A 87 -1.16 -17.77 -15.19
N MET A 88 -1.78 -17.00 -16.07
CA MET A 88 -1.74 -17.21 -17.51
C MET A 88 -1.42 -15.91 -18.25
N ASP A 89 -0.52 -15.99 -19.23
CA ASP A 89 -0.21 -14.89 -20.15
C ASP A 89 -1.32 -14.78 -21.20
N MET A 90 -2.10 -13.71 -21.09
CA MET A 90 -3.20 -13.35 -21.99
C MET A 90 -2.73 -12.49 -23.16
N GLY A 91 -1.50 -12.01 -23.12
CA GLY A 91 -0.96 -11.08 -24.10
C GLY A 91 -1.70 -9.73 -24.12
N GLY A 92 -1.50 -8.97 -25.21
CA GLY A 92 -2.16 -7.68 -25.38
C GLY A 92 -1.80 -6.66 -24.29
N SER A 93 -2.79 -5.86 -23.88
CA SER A 93 -2.65 -4.87 -22.79
C SER A 93 -2.95 -5.44 -21.40
N LEU A 94 -3.56 -6.62 -21.29
CA LEU A 94 -3.83 -7.28 -20.02
C LEU A 94 -2.60 -7.96 -19.43
N GLY A 95 -1.71 -8.52 -20.26
CA GLY A 95 -0.51 -9.18 -19.73
C GLY A 95 -0.82 -10.50 -19.04
N GLU A 96 -0.29 -10.71 -17.84
CA GLU A 96 -0.44 -11.95 -17.07
C GLU A 96 -1.54 -11.80 -16.02
N LEU A 97 -2.51 -12.71 -16.00
CA LEU A 97 -3.65 -12.67 -15.05
C LEU A 97 -3.64 -13.90 -14.17
N LEU A 98 -4.16 -13.79 -12.94
CA LEU A 98 -4.52 -14.94 -12.12
C LEU A 98 -5.92 -15.44 -12.50
N VAL A 99 -6.00 -16.61 -13.11
CA VAL A 99 -7.22 -17.09 -13.75
C VAL A 99 -7.85 -18.27 -13.02
N LEU A 100 -9.19 -18.29 -13.02
CA LEU A 100 -10.04 -19.31 -12.43
C LEU A 100 -10.83 -20.04 -13.52
N GLY A 101 -10.69 -21.37 -13.53
CA GLY A 101 -11.57 -22.25 -14.29
C GLY A 101 -12.81 -22.70 -13.50
N PRO A 102 -13.49 -23.76 -13.98
CA PRO A 102 -14.75 -24.23 -13.40
C PRO A 102 -14.69 -24.66 -11.95
N GLY A 103 -15.47 -24.02 -11.10
CA GLY A 103 -15.55 -24.33 -9.67
C GLY A 103 -14.24 -24.09 -8.92
N GLU A 104 -13.31 -23.33 -9.52
CA GLU A 104 -12.06 -22.97 -8.88
C GLU A 104 -12.24 -21.73 -8.01
N THR A 105 -11.63 -21.77 -6.83
CA THR A 105 -11.50 -20.63 -5.93
C THR A 105 -10.04 -20.24 -5.83
N THR A 106 -9.74 -18.94 -5.89
CA THR A 106 -8.46 -18.40 -5.44
C THR A 106 -8.63 -17.57 -4.18
N SER A 107 -7.62 -17.53 -3.33
CA SER A 107 -7.65 -16.73 -2.10
C SER A 107 -6.28 -16.23 -1.67
N PHE A 108 -6.28 -15.09 -0.98
CA PHE A 108 -5.11 -14.44 -0.41
C PHE A 108 -5.44 -13.90 0.99
N TRP A 109 -4.47 -13.97 1.89
CA TRP A 109 -4.62 -13.41 3.24
C TRP A 109 -4.06 -12.00 3.31
N VAL A 110 -4.95 -11.04 3.57
CA VAL A 110 -4.60 -9.65 3.82
C VAL A 110 -4.31 -9.48 5.30
N ASP A 111 -3.07 -9.12 5.61
CA ASP A 111 -2.66 -8.80 6.98
C ASP A 111 -3.31 -7.51 7.45
N VAL A 112 -3.95 -7.59 8.62
CA VAL A 112 -4.62 -6.46 9.27
C VAL A 112 -4.06 -6.32 10.69
N ALA A 113 -3.52 -5.14 11.00
CA ALA A 113 -3.02 -4.83 12.33
C ALA A 113 -4.15 -4.48 13.29
N GLU A 114 -3.93 -4.72 14.59
CA GLU A 114 -4.86 -4.27 15.62
C GLU A 114 -4.99 -2.74 15.57
N GLY A 115 -6.22 -2.23 15.56
CA GLY A 115 -6.50 -0.80 15.49
C GLY A 115 -6.60 -0.22 14.08
N THR A 116 -6.55 -1.05 13.03
CA THR A 116 -6.84 -0.62 11.66
C THR A 116 -8.25 -0.01 11.56
N ASP A 117 -8.34 1.18 10.97
CA ASP A 117 -9.60 1.87 10.72
C ASP A 117 -10.31 1.32 9.49
N GLN A 118 -9.58 1.05 8.41
CA GLN A 118 -10.10 0.43 7.19
C GLN A 118 -9.07 -0.51 6.56
N ALA A 119 -9.54 -1.61 5.96
CA ALA A 119 -8.78 -2.37 4.98
C ALA A 119 -9.43 -2.21 3.61
N ILE A 120 -8.63 -1.93 2.59
CA ILE A 120 -9.08 -1.64 1.22
C ILE A 120 -8.38 -2.61 0.29
N MET A 121 -9.14 -3.38 -0.47
CA MET A 121 -8.66 -4.27 -1.53
C MET A 121 -9.17 -3.75 -2.87
N GLN A 122 -8.28 -3.44 -3.79
CA GLN A 122 -8.58 -3.02 -5.15
C GLN A 122 -8.00 -4.03 -6.13
N PHE A 123 -8.74 -4.35 -7.19
CA PHE A 123 -8.28 -5.25 -8.23
C PHE A 123 -9.11 -5.05 -9.49
N ASP A 124 -8.57 -5.48 -10.61
CA ASP A 124 -9.33 -5.63 -11.84
C ASP A 124 -9.88 -7.06 -11.92
N LEU A 125 -11.17 -7.16 -12.19
CA LEU A 125 -11.88 -8.41 -12.45
C LEU A 125 -12.17 -8.49 -13.94
N ILE A 126 -11.78 -9.60 -14.55
CA ILE A 126 -11.93 -9.85 -15.99
C ILE A 126 -12.92 -11.00 -16.17
N ALA A 127 -13.96 -10.74 -16.95
CA ALA A 127 -14.85 -11.75 -17.52
C ALA A 127 -14.36 -12.07 -18.93
N GLY A 128 -13.76 -13.26 -19.08
CA GLY A 128 -13.09 -13.68 -20.30
C GLY A 128 -13.97 -14.52 -21.24
N ASP A 129 -13.88 -14.22 -22.53
CA ASP A 129 -14.43 -14.96 -23.67
C ASP A 129 -15.95 -15.17 -23.58
N SER A 130 -16.45 -16.40 -23.66
CA SER A 130 -17.87 -16.65 -23.89
C SER A 130 -18.72 -16.84 -22.64
N ILE A 131 -18.38 -16.20 -21.50
CA ILE A 131 -19.10 -16.35 -20.22
C ILE A 131 -20.62 -16.36 -20.44
N ASP A 132 -21.23 -17.47 -20.01
CA ASP A 132 -22.67 -17.68 -20.11
C ASP A 132 -23.42 -16.58 -19.34
N SER A 133 -24.27 -15.83 -20.03
CA SER A 133 -25.00 -14.67 -19.47
C SER A 133 -26.50 -14.67 -19.82
N SER A 134 -27.09 -15.85 -20.06
CA SER A 134 -28.47 -15.95 -20.52
C SER A 134 -29.25 -17.11 -19.88
N GLU A 135 -30.57 -16.96 -19.75
CA GLU A 135 -31.47 -18.02 -19.27
C GLU A 135 -31.37 -19.35 -20.05
N ALA A 136 -30.87 -19.33 -21.28
CA ALA A 136 -30.74 -20.51 -22.13
C ALA A 136 -29.52 -21.38 -21.78
N TYR A 137 -28.44 -20.77 -21.31
CA TYR A 137 -27.15 -21.44 -21.08
C TYR A 137 -26.71 -21.42 -19.61
N GLY A 138 -27.15 -20.42 -18.85
CA GLY A 138 -26.74 -20.20 -17.47
C GLY A 138 -26.27 -18.77 -17.27
N TYR A 139 -26.01 -18.45 -16.01
CA TYR A 139 -25.25 -17.26 -15.65
C TYR A 139 -24.02 -17.75 -14.93
N ASP A 140 -22.87 -17.60 -15.58
CA ASP A 140 -21.58 -17.81 -14.98
C ASP A 140 -21.20 -16.52 -14.23
N THR A 141 -20.81 -16.67 -12.98
CA THR A 141 -20.61 -15.66 -11.96
C THR A 141 -19.26 -15.81 -11.27
N ALA A 142 -18.65 -14.67 -10.95
CA ALA A 142 -17.57 -14.61 -9.98
C ALA A 142 -18.11 -14.15 -8.63
N THR A 143 -17.93 -14.98 -7.60
CA THR A 143 -18.31 -14.64 -6.24
C THR A 143 -17.11 -14.15 -5.46
N ILE A 144 -17.10 -12.86 -5.11
CA ILE A 144 -16.09 -12.25 -4.24
C ILE A 144 -16.49 -12.48 -2.79
N MET A 145 -15.56 -13.00 -1.99
CA MET A 145 -15.79 -13.37 -0.59
C MET A 145 -14.73 -12.77 0.33
N LEU A 146 -15.16 -12.40 1.53
CA LEU A 146 -14.29 -12.08 2.65
C LEU A 146 -14.54 -13.08 3.78
N ASN A 147 -13.50 -13.77 4.24
CA ASN A 147 -13.59 -14.77 5.31
C ASN A 147 -14.68 -15.83 5.05
N GLY A 148 -14.86 -16.22 3.77
CA GLY A 148 -15.89 -17.17 3.33
C GLY A 148 -17.32 -16.61 3.25
N THR A 149 -17.51 -15.30 3.48
CA THR A 149 -18.80 -14.61 3.31
C THR A 149 -18.84 -13.91 1.97
N PRO A 150 -19.81 -14.19 1.08
CA PRO A 150 -19.97 -13.46 -0.18
C PRO A 150 -20.26 -11.98 0.06
N VAL A 151 -19.49 -11.11 -0.59
CA VAL A 151 -19.62 -9.65 -0.52
C VAL A 151 -20.00 -9.00 -1.84
N ALA A 152 -19.79 -9.71 -2.96
CA ALA A 152 -20.28 -9.31 -4.27
C ALA A 152 -20.39 -10.52 -5.21
N PHE A 153 -21.36 -10.47 -6.11
CA PHE A 153 -21.52 -11.40 -7.21
C PHE A 153 -21.38 -10.63 -8.52
N ALA A 154 -20.36 -10.94 -9.30
CA ALA A 154 -20.15 -10.37 -10.63
C ALA A 154 -20.79 -11.27 -11.69
N MET A 155 -21.48 -10.68 -12.65
CA MET A 155 -22.14 -11.36 -13.76
C MET A 155 -21.74 -10.64 -15.05
N ALA A 156 -21.37 -11.39 -16.10
CA ALA A 156 -21.21 -10.78 -17.42
C ALA A 156 -22.58 -10.50 -18.07
N GLU A 157 -22.65 -9.48 -18.91
CA GLU A 157 -23.81 -9.15 -19.75
C GLU A 157 -23.38 -9.12 -21.21
N ASP A 158 -23.79 -10.13 -21.99
CA ASP A 158 -23.66 -10.19 -23.45
C ASP A 158 -22.23 -9.86 -23.98
N HIS A 159 -21.19 -10.17 -23.21
CA HIS A 159 -19.77 -9.94 -23.56
C HIS A 159 -19.35 -8.46 -23.69
N GLU A 160 -20.23 -7.52 -23.31
CA GLU A 160 -19.99 -6.08 -23.45
C GLU A 160 -19.99 -5.35 -22.11
N ALA A 161 -20.49 -5.97 -21.03
CA ALA A 161 -20.53 -5.34 -19.71
C ALA A 161 -20.45 -6.37 -18.58
N MET A 162 -20.19 -5.85 -17.37
CA MET A 162 -20.23 -6.62 -16.14
C MET A 162 -21.19 -5.92 -15.17
N THR A 163 -22.04 -6.67 -14.49
CA THR A 163 -22.89 -6.17 -13.41
C THR A 163 -22.55 -6.82 -12.09
N PHE A 164 -22.89 -6.12 -11.00
CA PHE A 164 -22.58 -6.55 -9.64
C PHE A 164 -23.83 -6.54 -8.78
N GLU A 165 -24.13 -7.69 -8.17
CA GLU A 165 -25.04 -7.77 -7.03
C GLU A 165 -24.22 -7.69 -5.74
N ILE A 166 -24.44 -6.63 -4.96
CA ILE A 166 -23.69 -6.35 -3.73
C ILE A 166 -24.62 -6.51 -2.53
N PRO A 167 -24.57 -7.65 -1.80
CA PRO A 167 -25.33 -7.80 -0.57
C PRO A 167 -24.93 -6.73 0.45
N GLN A 168 -25.91 -6.15 1.14
CA GLN A 168 -25.66 -5.23 2.24
C GLN A 168 -25.12 -6.01 3.43
N ILE A 169 -23.88 -5.72 3.83
CA ILE A 169 -23.20 -6.36 4.96
C ILE A 169 -22.73 -5.25 5.90
N ASP A 170 -23.09 -5.34 7.18
CA ASP A 170 -22.71 -4.33 8.16
C ASP A 170 -21.16 -4.23 8.26
N GLY A 171 -20.63 -3.02 8.09
CA GLY A 171 -19.20 -2.73 8.17
C GLY A 171 -18.37 -3.16 6.95
N THR A 172 -18.99 -3.65 5.88
CA THR A 172 -18.31 -3.91 4.59
C THR A 172 -18.98 -3.09 3.50
N THR A 173 -18.19 -2.27 2.82
CA THR A 173 -18.63 -1.50 1.65
C THR A 173 -17.91 -2.05 0.43
N VAL A 174 -18.65 -2.55 -0.56
CA VAL A 174 -18.10 -2.89 -1.87
C VAL A 174 -18.55 -1.82 -2.86
N GLU A 175 -17.58 -1.21 -3.54
CA GLU A 175 -17.81 -0.32 -4.67
C GLU A 175 -17.15 -0.94 -5.91
N ALA A 176 -17.93 -1.21 -6.94
CA ALA A 176 -17.42 -1.68 -8.22
C ALA A 176 -17.61 -0.59 -9.26
N THR A 177 -16.53 -0.19 -9.93
CA THR A 177 -16.58 0.68 -11.10
C THR A 177 -16.30 -0.15 -12.34
N VAL A 178 -17.35 -0.38 -13.12
CA VAL A 178 -17.25 -1.15 -14.36
C VAL A 178 -16.57 -0.29 -15.42
N THR A 179 -15.43 -0.75 -15.93
CA THR A 179 -14.72 -0.10 -17.03
C THR A 179 -14.65 -1.10 -18.17
N VAL A 180 -15.64 -1.04 -19.06
CA VAL A 180 -15.63 -1.84 -20.28
C VAL A 180 -14.52 -1.33 -21.19
N GLU A 181 -13.45 -2.10 -21.32
CA GLU A 181 -12.52 -1.96 -22.43
C GLU A 181 -12.87 -3.04 -23.47
N GLU A 182 -13.38 -2.62 -24.63
CA GLU A 182 -13.63 -3.49 -25.78
C GLU A 182 -12.31 -4.01 -26.35
N GLN A 183 -11.77 -5.10 -25.81
CA GLN A 183 -10.64 -5.80 -26.40
C GLN A 183 -10.87 -7.32 -26.38
N ASP A 184 -10.26 -7.99 -27.35
CA ASP A 184 -10.08 -9.44 -27.40
C ASP A 184 -8.81 -9.74 -26.61
N LEU A 185 -8.99 -10.35 -25.44
CA LEU A 185 -8.05 -10.47 -24.34
C LEU A 185 -7.62 -11.93 -24.13
N GLY A 186 -8.12 -12.88 -24.92
CA GLY A 186 -7.71 -14.27 -24.88
C GLY A 186 -8.81 -15.24 -25.34
N GLY A 187 -8.44 -16.49 -25.60
CA GLY A 187 -9.41 -17.50 -26.03
C GLY A 187 -9.84 -17.35 -27.49
N ASN A 188 -11.16 -17.26 -27.73
CA ASN A 188 -11.73 -17.18 -29.06
C ASN A 188 -11.84 -15.72 -29.56
N PRO A 189 -11.18 -15.35 -30.68
CA PRO A 189 -11.12 -13.97 -31.19
C PRO A 189 -12.43 -13.44 -31.79
N THR A 190 -13.54 -14.14 -31.54
CA THR A 190 -14.89 -13.78 -31.98
C THR A 190 -15.62 -12.98 -30.89
N TRP A 191 -15.17 -13.03 -29.64
CA TRP A 191 -15.83 -12.44 -28.49
C TRP A 191 -14.98 -11.32 -27.88
N THR A 192 -15.66 -10.37 -27.27
CA THR A 192 -15.04 -9.27 -26.52
C THR A 192 -15.07 -9.61 -25.05
N ASP A 193 -14.01 -9.29 -24.34
CA ASP A 193 -13.96 -9.47 -22.90
C ASP A 193 -14.47 -8.23 -22.19
N SER A 194 -14.81 -8.38 -20.91
CA SER A 194 -15.17 -7.22 -20.07
C SER A 194 -14.34 -7.17 -18.80
N ALA A 195 -13.98 -5.96 -18.40
CA ALA A 195 -13.20 -5.70 -17.19
C ALA A 195 -13.96 -4.76 -16.24
N ALA A 196 -13.69 -4.88 -14.95
CA ALA A 196 -14.20 -3.98 -13.94
C ALA A 196 -13.16 -3.78 -12.85
N THR A 197 -12.94 -2.53 -12.46
CA THR A 197 -12.12 -2.23 -11.27
C THR A 197 -13.02 -2.30 -10.05
N VAL A 198 -12.72 -3.25 -9.17
CA VAL A 198 -13.47 -3.52 -7.95
C VAL A 198 -12.70 -2.97 -6.76
N THR A 199 -13.38 -2.28 -5.86
CA THR A 199 -12.83 -1.81 -4.58
C THR A 199 -13.69 -2.33 -3.43
N VAL A 200 -13.09 -3.15 -2.58
CA VAL A 200 -13.72 -3.70 -1.38
C VAL A 200 -13.12 -3.01 -0.16
N THR A 201 -13.95 -2.32 0.60
CA THR A 201 -13.56 -1.65 1.85
C THR A 201 -14.20 -2.34 3.04
N VAL A 202 -13.39 -2.67 4.04
CA VAL A 202 -13.84 -3.22 5.33
C VAL A 202 -13.55 -2.20 6.41
N ASP A 203 -14.59 -1.77 7.12
CA ASP A 203 -14.49 -0.82 8.22
C ASP A 203 -14.14 -1.55 9.51
N GLN A 204 -13.15 -1.00 10.23
CA GLN A 204 -12.67 -1.46 11.53
C GLN A 204 -12.42 -2.98 11.59
N PRO A 205 -11.62 -3.54 10.68
CA PRO A 205 -11.32 -4.96 10.70
C PRO A 205 -10.53 -5.32 11.96
N THR A 206 -10.88 -6.45 12.57
CA THR A 206 -10.31 -6.88 13.87
C THR A 206 -9.40 -8.09 13.77
N GLU A 207 -9.38 -8.76 12.63
CA GLU A 207 -8.60 -9.96 12.33
C GLU A 207 -8.12 -9.89 10.86
N PRO A 208 -7.07 -10.65 10.48
CA PRO A 208 -6.68 -10.81 9.08
C PRO A 208 -7.86 -11.22 8.20
N ILE A 209 -7.88 -10.73 6.97
CA ILE A 209 -8.98 -10.94 6.04
C ILE A 209 -8.54 -11.95 4.98
N GLN A 210 -9.25 -13.06 4.85
CA GLN A 210 -9.14 -13.90 3.67
C GLN A 210 -9.97 -13.28 2.56
N PHE A 211 -9.30 -12.68 1.58
CA PHE A 211 -9.90 -12.34 0.30
C PHE A 211 -10.00 -13.60 -0.55
N ALA A 212 -11.13 -13.84 -1.20
CA ALA A 212 -11.29 -14.94 -2.13
C ALA A 212 -12.21 -14.57 -3.29
N VAL A 213 -11.96 -15.19 -4.44
CA VAL A 213 -12.85 -15.16 -5.60
C VAL A 213 -13.10 -16.60 -6.03
N ASP A 214 -14.36 -16.93 -6.20
CA ASP A 214 -14.84 -18.22 -6.68
C ASP A 214 -15.47 -18.07 -8.05
N SER A 215 -15.12 -18.96 -8.96
CA SER A 215 -15.72 -19.06 -10.29
C SER A 215 -16.70 -20.22 -10.30
N ASP A 216 -17.95 -19.97 -10.68
CA ASP A 216 -18.90 -21.04 -11.00
C ASP A 216 -18.91 -21.38 -12.50
N SER A 217 -17.92 -20.88 -13.27
CA SER A 217 -17.85 -21.09 -14.71
C SER A 217 -17.96 -22.57 -15.06
N ASN A 218 -18.53 -22.88 -16.21
CA ASN A 218 -18.86 -24.26 -16.52
C ASN A 218 -18.02 -24.87 -17.66
N GLN A 219 -17.18 -24.07 -18.33
CA GLN A 219 -16.29 -24.50 -19.42
C GLN A 219 -14.80 -24.32 -19.11
N SER A 220 -13.94 -24.93 -19.94
CA SER A 220 -12.49 -24.89 -19.71
C SER A 220 -11.98 -23.45 -19.64
N ILE A 221 -10.92 -23.23 -18.86
CA ILE A 221 -10.21 -21.94 -18.72
C ILE A 221 -9.66 -21.33 -20.03
N ASN A 222 -9.74 -22.04 -21.16
CA ASN A 222 -9.35 -21.55 -22.49
C ASN A 222 -10.56 -21.10 -23.32
N ASP A 223 -11.76 -21.08 -22.72
CA ASP A 223 -13.07 -20.89 -23.35
C ASP A 223 -13.95 -19.98 -22.48
N GLU A 224 -13.99 -20.22 -21.15
CA GLU A 224 -14.66 -19.33 -20.19
C GLU A 224 -13.84 -19.25 -18.92
N PHE A 225 -13.54 -18.03 -18.49
CA PHE A 225 -12.77 -17.83 -17.28
C PHE A 225 -13.06 -16.51 -16.60
N TRP A 226 -12.83 -16.50 -15.28
CA TRP A 226 -12.72 -15.29 -14.49
C TRP A 226 -11.24 -15.02 -14.19
N GLY A 227 -10.79 -13.80 -14.44
CA GLY A 227 -9.41 -13.37 -14.21
C GLY A 227 -9.32 -12.27 -13.16
N LEU A 228 -8.25 -12.30 -12.37
CA LEU A 228 -7.85 -11.22 -11.48
C LEU A 228 -6.55 -10.60 -11.98
N ASP A 229 -6.48 -9.28 -11.90
CA ASP A 229 -5.26 -8.51 -12.18
C ASP A 229 -5.14 -7.30 -11.25
N ASN A 230 -3.94 -6.73 -11.16
CA ASN A 230 -3.62 -5.51 -10.42
C ASN A 230 -4.22 -5.51 -9.00
N PHE A 231 -4.03 -6.61 -8.26
CA PHE A 231 -4.54 -6.73 -6.90
C PHE A 231 -3.67 -5.94 -5.93
N ASP A 232 -4.24 -4.91 -5.31
CA ASP A 232 -3.64 -4.12 -4.27
C ASP A 232 -4.47 -4.21 -2.98
N ALA A 233 -3.81 -4.48 -1.86
CA ALA A 233 -4.40 -4.40 -0.53
C ALA A 233 -3.70 -3.34 0.30
N SER A 234 -4.47 -2.52 1.01
CA SER A 234 -3.96 -1.47 1.89
C SER A 234 -4.79 -1.35 3.17
N THR A 235 -4.20 -0.78 4.22
CA THR A 235 -4.88 -0.53 5.50
C THR A 235 -4.68 0.91 5.98
N THR A 236 -5.60 1.43 6.80
CA THR A 236 -5.47 2.75 7.45
C THR A 236 -5.55 2.66 8.97
N GLY A 237 -5.12 3.71 9.68
CA GLY A 237 -5.38 3.86 11.13
C GLY A 237 -4.57 2.95 12.08
N GLY A 238 -3.70 2.07 11.56
CA GLY A 238 -2.87 1.16 12.37
C GLY A 238 -1.84 1.88 13.27
N PRO A 239 -1.29 1.19 14.29
CA PRO A 239 -0.37 1.77 15.27
C PRO A 239 0.93 2.22 14.60
N GLY A 240 1.08 3.52 14.42
CA GLY A 240 2.16 4.15 13.65
C GLY A 240 1.91 5.60 13.24
N PHE A 241 0.69 6.11 13.46
CA PHE A 241 0.33 7.54 13.39
C PHE A 241 0.16 8.16 14.78
#